data_AF-A0A832J2E7-F1
#
_entry.id   AF-A0A832J2E7-F1
#
_cell.length_a   1.000
_cell.length_b   1.000
_cell.length_c   1.000
_cell.angle_alpha   90.00
_cell.angle_beta   90.00
_cell.angle_gamma   90.00
#
_symmetry.space_group_name_H-M   'P 1'
#
loop_
_entity.id
_entity.type
_entity.pdbx_description
1 polymer ?
#
loop_
_entity_poly.entity_id
_entity_poly.type
_entity_poly.pdbx_seq_one_letter_code
_entity_poly.pdbx_strand_id
1 'polypeptide(L)'
;MAQLHPQLAQDCLKLGQFPLCQLLLLRDANYPWFILVPDREAIREIHHLSEQDQQQLLRESMALSRALELAFSPDKLNIAALGNMVPQLHIHHIARYTSDPAWPAPVWGHLPAKAYLDEELAAVVAAIISALAGSECEFAD
;
A
#
# COMPACT_ATOMS: atom_id res chain seq x y z
N MET A 1 -9.98 -1.11 -16.28
CA MET A 1 -8.99 -1.47 -15.27
C MET A 1 -7.75 -2.00 -15.95
N ALA A 2 -6.61 -1.39 -15.63
CA ALA A 2 -5.31 -1.86 -16.01
C ALA A 2 -5.01 -3.20 -15.35
N GLN A 3 -4.33 -4.09 -16.07
CA GLN A 3 -3.97 -5.39 -15.52
C GLN A 3 -2.92 -5.23 -14.40
N LEU A 4 -3.16 -5.84 -13.24
CA LEU A 4 -2.17 -5.86 -12.16
C LEU A 4 -0.97 -6.73 -12.56
N HIS A 5 0.24 -6.24 -12.36
CA HIS A 5 1.47 -6.96 -12.67
C HIS A 5 1.52 -8.30 -11.93
N PRO A 6 1.94 -9.42 -12.57
CA PRO A 6 1.89 -10.75 -11.97
C PRO A 6 2.61 -10.86 -10.62
N GLN A 7 3.76 -10.20 -10.47
CA GLN A 7 4.49 -10.17 -9.19
C GLN A 7 3.68 -9.50 -8.07
N LEU A 8 3.01 -8.37 -8.35
CA LEU A 8 2.16 -7.70 -7.36
C LEU A 8 0.95 -8.55 -7.01
N ALA A 9 0.36 -9.23 -8.00
CA ALA A 9 -0.75 -10.15 -7.79
C ALA A 9 -0.35 -11.37 -6.93
N GLN A 10 0.90 -11.85 -7.06
CA GLN A 10 1.44 -12.95 -6.26
C GLN A 10 1.75 -12.50 -4.82
N ASP A 11 2.41 -11.36 -4.67
CA ASP A 11 2.96 -10.93 -3.38
C ASP A 11 1.94 -10.21 -2.50
N CYS A 12 0.80 -9.80 -3.06
CA CYS A 12 -0.18 -8.99 -2.36
C CYS A 12 -1.55 -9.66 -2.23
N LEU A 13 -2.36 -9.12 -1.33
CA LEU A 13 -3.80 -9.27 -1.28
C LEU A 13 -4.44 -7.96 -1.75
N LYS A 14 -5.36 -8.02 -2.71
CA LYS A 14 -6.17 -6.86 -3.10
C LYS A 14 -7.27 -6.66 -2.05
N LEU A 15 -7.33 -5.46 -1.47
CA LEU A 15 -8.33 -5.11 -0.45
C LEU A 15 -9.47 -4.28 -1.03
N GLY A 16 -9.16 -3.36 -1.94
CA GLY A 16 -10.15 -2.42 -2.46
C GLY A 16 -9.67 -1.61 -3.64
N GLN A 17 -10.45 -0.59 -3.96
CA GLN A 17 -10.31 0.28 -5.11
C GLN A 17 -10.68 1.71 -4.72
N PHE A 18 -9.71 2.61 -4.79
CA PHE A 18 -9.94 4.05 -4.83
C PHE A 18 -10.30 4.50 -6.26
N PRO A 19 -10.76 5.75 -6.47
CA PRO A 19 -11.09 6.25 -7.80
C PRO A 19 -9.97 6.08 -8.84
N LEU A 20 -8.71 6.20 -8.44
CA LEU A 20 -7.54 5.94 -9.28
C LEU A 20 -6.84 4.63 -8.92
N CYS A 21 -6.56 4.35 -7.64
CA CYS A 21 -5.66 3.26 -7.27
C CYS A 21 -6.35 1.99 -6.78
N GLN A 22 -5.82 0.84 -7.20
CA GLN A 22 -6.03 -0.41 -6.46
C GLN A 22 -5.30 -0.31 -5.11
N LEU A 23 -5.98 -0.68 -4.03
CA LEU A 23 -5.39 -0.80 -2.68
C LEU A 23 -5.00 -2.26 -2.43
N LEU A 24 -3.71 -2.48 -2.20
CA LEU A 24 -3.13 -3.79 -1.93
C LEU A 24 -2.49 -3.82 -0.54
N LEU A 25 -2.50 -4.99 0.08
CA LEU A 25 -1.72 -5.34 1.27
C LEU A 25 -0.60 -6.29 0.85
N LEU A 26 0.66 -5.95 1.12
CA LEU A 26 1.79 -6.85 0.89
C LEU A 26 1.73 -8.02 1.88
N ARG A 27 1.98 -9.25 1.42
CA ARG A 27 2.03 -10.46 2.26
C ARG A 27 3.35 -10.58 3.04
N ASP A 28 3.67 -9.53 3.79
CA ASP A 28 4.78 -9.50 4.74
C ASP A 28 4.27 -8.99 6.10
N ALA A 29 4.20 -9.88 7.07
CA ALA A 29 3.75 -9.63 8.44
C ALA A 29 4.83 -9.00 9.33
N ASN A 30 6.00 -8.65 8.77
CA ASN A 30 6.98 -7.87 9.53
C ASN A 30 6.52 -6.41 9.75
N TYR A 31 5.66 -5.88 8.86
CA TYR A 31 5.21 -4.49 8.89
C TYR A 31 3.78 -4.35 8.32
N PRO A 32 2.92 -3.44 8.85
CA PRO A 32 1.72 -3.04 8.13
C PRO A 32 2.11 -2.29 6.85
N TRP A 33 2.02 -2.97 5.71
CA TRP A 33 2.56 -2.51 4.43
C TRP A 33 1.51 -2.55 3.32
N PHE A 34 1.07 -1.37 2.91
CA PHE A 34 0.08 -1.18 1.87
C PHE A 34 0.69 -0.59 0.60
N ILE A 35 0.07 -0.86 -0.54
CA ILE A 35 0.53 -0.41 -1.85
C ILE A 35 -0.66 0.17 -2.62
N LEU A 36 -0.48 1.36 -3.18
CA LEU A 36 -1.40 1.95 -4.16
C LEU A 36 -0.87 1.68 -5.56
N VAL A 37 -1.71 1.15 -6.45
CA VAL A 37 -1.37 0.92 -7.86
C VAL A 37 -2.36 1.69 -8.74
N PRO A 38 -1.97 2.79 -9.40
CA PRO A 38 -2.85 3.53 -10.29
C PRO A 38 -3.40 2.64 -11.40
N ASP A 39 -4.71 2.72 -11.63
CA ASP A 39 -5.45 1.97 -12.64
C ASP A 39 -5.27 2.59 -14.04
N ARG A 40 -4.02 2.65 -14.50
CA ARG A 40 -3.59 3.22 -15.77
C ARG A 40 -2.55 2.31 -16.43
N GLU A 41 -2.77 2.00 -17.70
CA GLU A 41 -1.88 1.15 -18.47
C GLU A 41 -0.55 1.86 -18.78
N ALA A 42 0.53 1.08 -18.84
CA ALA A 42 1.87 1.54 -19.24
C ALA A 42 2.47 2.70 -18.42
N ILE A 43 2.00 2.94 -17.19
CA ILE A 43 2.57 3.93 -16.28
C ILE A 43 3.70 3.31 -15.47
N ARG A 44 4.86 3.98 -15.46
CA ARG A 44 6.07 3.55 -14.74
C ARG A 44 6.45 4.53 -13.64
N GLU A 45 6.27 5.82 -13.93
CA GLU A 45 6.63 6.91 -13.04
C GLU A 45 5.42 7.81 -12.77
N ILE A 46 5.40 8.48 -11.62
CA ILE A 46 4.30 9.40 -11.25
C ILE A 46 4.11 10.48 -12.33
N HIS A 47 5.20 11.01 -12.90
CA HIS A 47 5.13 12.05 -13.92
C HIS A 47 4.61 11.56 -15.29
N HIS A 48 4.43 10.25 -15.49
CA HIS A 48 3.74 9.72 -16.69
C HIS A 48 2.21 9.83 -16.56
N LEU A 49 1.68 10.02 -15.34
CA LEU A 49 0.26 10.25 -15.13
C LEU A 49 -0.15 11.63 -15.64
N SER A 50 -1.42 11.78 -16.02
CA SER A 50 -2.01 13.11 -16.25
C SER A 50 -1.92 13.96 -14.97
N GLU A 51 -1.91 15.29 -15.10
CA GLU A 51 -1.88 16.18 -13.93
C GLU A 51 -3.05 15.91 -12.96
N GLN A 52 -4.23 15.63 -13.50
CA GLN A 52 -5.41 15.24 -12.72
C GLN A 52 -5.18 13.93 -11.94
N ASP A 53 -4.60 12.91 -12.59
CA ASP A 53 -4.30 11.64 -11.94
C ASP A 53 -3.16 11.78 -10.91
N GLN A 54 -2.18 12.66 -11.12
CA GLN A 54 -1.14 12.95 -10.12
C GLN A 54 -1.74 13.56 -8.86
N GLN A 55 -2.67 14.52 -9.01
CA GLN A 55 -3.38 15.12 -7.89
C GLN A 55 -4.29 14.10 -7.19
N GLN A 56 -4.96 13.23 -7.94
CA GLN A 56 -5.79 12.17 -7.37
C GLN A 56 -4.95 11.14 -6.61
N LEU A 57 -3.81 10.71 -7.16
CA LEU A 57 -2.85 9.83 -6.47
C LEU A 57 -2.41 10.44 -5.13
N LEU A 58 -2.11 11.75 -5.10
CA LEU A 58 -1.75 12.42 -3.85
C LEU A 58 -2.90 12.43 -2.85
N ARG A 59 -4.15 12.69 -3.28
CA ARG A 59 -5.33 12.63 -2.40
C ARG A 59 -5.50 11.25 -1.78
N GLU A 60 -5.39 10.20 -2.58
CA GLU A 60 -5.51 8.80 -2.13
C GLU A 60 -4.36 8.39 -1.21
N SER A 61 -3.12 8.77 -1.55
CA SER A 61 -1.95 8.56 -0.69
C SER A 61 -2.11 9.23 0.68
N MET A 62 -2.65 10.44 0.73
CA MET A 62 -2.92 11.15 1.99
C MET A 62 -4.07 10.53 2.78
N ALA A 63 -5.13 10.05 2.10
CA ALA A 63 -6.22 9.33 2.75
C ALA A 63 -5.73 8.03 3.40
N LEU A 64 -4.97 7.22 2.65
CA LEU A 64 -4.36 6.00 3.18
C LEU A 64 -3.40 6.30 4.33
N SER A 65 -2.54 7.30 4.20
CA SER A 65 -1.59 7.68 5.26
C SER A 65 -2.28 8.02 6.58
N ARG A 66 -3.35 8.84 6.54
CA ARG A 66 -4.16 9.15 7.73
C ARG A 66 -4.83 7.92 8.32
N ALA A 67 -5.33 7.02 7.48
CA ALA A 67 -5.92 5.77 7.92
C ALA A 67 -4.89 4.84 8.57
N LEU A 68 -3.65 4.79 8.07
CA LEU A 68 -2.56 4.04 8.71
C LEU A 68 -2.19 4.62 10.07
N GLU A 69 -2.14 5.95 10.20
CA GLU A 69 -1.92 6.60 11.48
C GLU A 69 -3.03 6.25 12.49
N LEU A 70 -4.29 6.31 12.06
CA LEU A 70 -5.44 5.98 12.89
C LEU A 70 -5.47 4.49 13.30
N ALA A 71 -5.24 3.59 12.34
CA ALA A 71 -5.37 2.14 12.55
C ALA A 71 -4.21 1.57 13.36
N PHE A 72 -2.99 2.08 13.15
CA PHE A 72 -1.77 1.40 13.60
C PHE A 72 -0.90 2.26 14.53
N SER A 73 -1.18 3.56 14.67
CA SER A 73 -0.40 4.49 15.51
C SER A 73 1.14 4.32 15.36
N PRO A 74 1.68 4.34 14.13
CA PRO A 74 3.11 4.16 13.90
C PRO A 74 3.92 5.34 14.43
N ASP A 75 5.19 5.09 14.78
CA ASP A 75 6.15 6.15 15.08
C ASP A 75 6.46 6.99 13.82
N LYS A 76 6.41 6.36 12.63
CA LYS A 76 6.64 7.04 11.35
C LYS A 76 5.99 6.32 10.18
N LEU A 77 5.58 7.07 9.15
CA LEU A 77 5.26 6.50 7.83
C LEU A 77 6.46 6.56 6.88
N ASN A 78 6.67 5.49 6.10
CA ASN A 78 7.54 5.49 4.92
C ASN A 78 6.67 5.38 3.66
N ILE A 79 6.87 6.30 2.72
CA ILE A 79 6.14 6.36 1.45
C ILE A 79 7.16 6.45 0.32
N ALA A 80 7.06 5.57 -0.67
CA ALA A 80 8.00 5.54 -1.79
C ALA A 80 7.39 4.94 -3.06
N ALA A 81 7.76 5.51 -4.21
CA ALA A 81 7.69 4.85 -5.51
C ALA A 81 9.12 4.46 -5.90
N LEU A 82 9.38 3.16 -6.10
CA LEU A 82 10.70 2.63 -6.46
C LEU A 82 10.68 1.98 -7.84
N GLY A 83 10.06 0.79 -7.96
CA GLY A 83 9.79 0.19 -9.27
C GLY A 83 10.97 -0.41 -10.04
N ASN A 84 12.14 -0.63 -9.41
CA ASN A 84 13.34 -1.15 -10.10
C ASN A 84 13.12 -2.51 -10.79
N MET A 85 12.39 -3.43 -10.15
CA MET A 85 12.12 -4.79 -10.66
C MET A 85 10.72 -4.92 -11.28
N VAL A 86 9.72 -4.28 -10.66
CA VAL A 86 8.34 -4.26 -11.15
C VAL A 86 8.07 -2.91 -11.81
N PRO A 87 7.93 -2.84 -13.14
CA PRO A 87 7.89 -1.57 -13.86
C PRO A 87 6.54 -0.85 -13.77
N GLN A 88 5.46 -1.54 -13.40
CA GLN A 88 4.16 -0.91 -13.19
C GLN A 88 4.25 0.02 -11.97
N LEU A 89 3.84 1.28 -12.13
CA LEU A 89 3.86 2.25 -11.04
C LEU A 89 3.07 1.73 -9.83
N HIS A 90 3.72 1.73 -8.68
CA HIS A 90 3.12 1.38 -7.39
C HIS A 90 3.79 2.19 -6.28
N ILE A 91 2.99 2.59 -5.29
CA ILE A 91 3.41 3.48 -4.21
C ILE A 91 3.24 2.75 -2.88
N HIS A 92 4.35 2.47 -2.22
CA HIS A 92 4.39 1.84 -0.91
C HIS A 92 3.99 2.83 0.18
N HIS A 93 3.21 2.36 1.17
CA HIS A 93 2.82 3.07 2.38
C HIS A 93 3.01 2.11 3.56
N ILE A 94 3.96 2.43 4.45
CA ILE A 94 4.46 1.49 5.46
C ILE A 94 4.39 2.16 6.83
N ALA A 95 3.69 1.52 7.76
CA ALA A 95 3.69 1.87 9.18
C ALA A 95 5.00 1.36 9.82
N ARG A 96 5.81 2.27 10.35
CA ARG A 96 7.12 1.99 10.96
C ARG A 96 7.09 2.23 12.47
N TYR A 97 7.87 1.43 13.18
CA TYR A 97 8.02 1.52 14.63
C TYR A 97 9.50 1.47 15.00
N THR A 98 9.87 2.17 16.06
CA THR A 98 11.22 2.11 16.64
C THR A 98 11.61 0.70 17.10
N SER A 99 10.63 -0.17 17.33
CA SER A 99 10.78 -1.59 17.65
C SER A 99 10.69 -2.53 16.45
N ASP A 100 10.40 -2.03 15.24
CA ASP A 100 10.31 -2.87 14.05
C ASP A 100 11.70 -3.38 13.65
N PRO A 101 11.79 -4.57 13.03
CA PRO A 101 13.07 -5.26 12.89
C PRO A 101 14.03 -4.59 11.88
N ALA A 102 13.57 -3.62 11.10
CA ALA A 102 14.41 -2.86 10.18
C ALA A 102 14.76 -1.46 10.69
N TRP A 103 14.20 -0.98 11.81
CA TRP A 103 14.44 0.38 12.27
C TRP A 103 15.91 0.63 12.64
N PRO A 104 16.54 1.75 12.22
CA PRO A 104 16.00 2.88 11.45
C PRO A 104 16.21 2.76 9.92
N ALA A 105 16.68 1.62 9.44
CA ALA A 105 16.92 1.35 8.03
C ALA A 105 15.61 1.23 7.22
N PRO A 106 15.69 1.37 5.88
CA PRO A 106 14.58 1.02 4.99
C PRO A 106 14.24 -0.47 5.07
N VAL A 107 12.96 -0.83 4.89
CA VAL A 107 12.51 -2.23 4.99
C VAL A 107 12.88 -3.10 3.79
N TRP A 108 13.08 -2.48 2.61
CA TRP A 108 13.26 -3.20 1.35
C TRP A 108 14.52 -4.07 1.37
N GLY A 109 14.34 -5.39 1.29
CA GLY A 109 15.43 -6.36 1.29
C GLY A 109 16.12 -6.55 2.64
N HIS A 110 15.59 -5.98 3.73
CA HIS A 110 16.18 -6.09 5.06
C HIS A 110 15.97 -7.48 5.67
N LEU A 111 14.76 -8.02 5.53
CA LEU A 111 14.38 -9.35 6.00
C LEU A 111 13.55 -10.09 4.94
N PRO A 112 13.54 -11.43 4.98
CA PRO A 112 12.58 -12.20 4.19
C PRO A 112 11.15 -11.90 4.66
N ALA A 113 10.21 -11.94 3.72
CA ALA A 113 8.79 -11.72 4.03
C ALA A 113 8.30 -12.78 5.02
N LYS A 114 7.61 -12.33 6.07
CA LYS A 114 6.98 -13.20 7.06
C LYS A 114 5.53 -13.46 6.65
N ALA A 115 5.10 -14.72 6.65
CA ALA A 115 3.70 -15.04 6.40
C ALA A 115 2.82 -14.53 7.56
N TYR A 116 1.68 -13.94 7.22
CA TYR A 116 0.63 -13.64 8.20
C TYR A 116 0.03 -14.94 8.74
N LEU A 117 -0.31 -14.94 10.03
CA LEU A 117 -1.30 -15.86 10.57
C LEU A 117 -2.71 -15.38 10.19
N ASP A 118 -3.68 -16.28 10.09
CA ASP A 118 -5.05 -15.94 9.65
C ASP A 118 -5.69 -14.85 10.53
N GLU A 119 -5.52 -14.94 11.86
CA GLU A 119 -6.03 -13.96 12.82
C GLU A 119 -5.33 -12.59 12.69
N GLU A 120 -4.02 -12.59 12.45
CA GLU A 120 -3.23 -11.37 12.25
C GLU A 120 -3.64 -10.67 10.95
N LEU A 121 -3.78 -11.43 9.87
CA LEU A 121 -4.26 -10.92 8.58
C LEU A 121 -5.65 -10.31 8.72
N ALA A 122 -6.58 -11.04 9.35
CA ALA A 122 -7.95 -10.57 9.56
C ALA A 122 -7.97 -9.27 10.40
N ALA A 123 -7.14 -9.18 11.44
CA ALA A 123 -7.04 -7.98 12.27
C ALA A 123 -6.49 -6.77 11.49
N VAL A 124 -5.43 -6.96 10.70
CA VAL A 124 -4.84 -5.89 9.86
C VAL A 124 -5.84 -5.41 8.81
N VAL A 125 -6.53 -6.33 8.15
CA VAL A 125 -7.54 -6.00 7.13
C VAL A 125 -8.73 -5.27 7.76
N ALA A 126 -9.26 -5.76 8.88
CA ALA A 126 -10.38 -5.11 9.57
C ALA A 126 -10.01 -3.70 10.06
N ALA A 127 -8.80 -3.53 10.61
CA ALA A 127 -8.33 -2.24 11.09
C ALA A 127 -8.25 -1.19 9.96
N ILE A 128 -7.66 -1.55 8.81
CA ILE A 128 -7.53 -0.59 7.70
C ILE A 128 -8.87 -0.28 7.04
N ILE A 129 -9.76 -1.28 6.90
CA ILE A 129 -11.12 -1.07 6.37
C ILE A 129 -11.89 -0.12 7.27
N SER A 130 -11.83 -0.34 8.58
CA SER A 130 -12.49 0.53 9.55
C SER A 130 -11.94 1.96 9.53
N ALA A 131 -10.61 2.12 9.44
CA ALA A 131 -9.97 3.44 9.40
C ALA A 131 -10.20 4.20 8.09
N LEU A 132 -10.50 3.49 6.99
CA LEU A 132 -10.88 4.06 5.69
C LEU A 132 -12.40 4.20 5.52
N ALA A 133 -13.21 3.90 6.54
CA ALA A 133 -14.65 4.08 6.48
C ALA A 133 -15.00 5.54 6.18
N GLY A 134 -15.81 5.77 5.14
CA GLY A 134 -16.16 7.11 4.67
C GLY A 134 -15.13 7.77 3.74
N SER A 135 -14.06 7.07 3.37
CA SER A 135 -13.19 7.45 2.25
C SER A 135 -13.82 7.07 0.90
N GLU A 136 -13.17 7.46 -0.19
CA GLU A 136 -13.54 7.06 -1.56
C GLU A 136 -13.11 5.62 -1.92
N CYS A 137 -12.53 4.86 -0.98
CA CYS A 137 -12.11 3.48 -1.22
C CYS A 137 -13.29 2.53 -1.10
N GLU A 138 -13.57 1.79 -2.17
CA GLU A 138 -14.53 0.69 -2.21
C GLU A 138 -13.80 -0.62 -1.90
N PHE A 139 -14.25 -1.36 -0.90
CA PHE A 139 -13.68 -2.66 -0.54
C PHE A 139 -14.39 -3.79 -1.28
N ALA A 140 -13.66 -4.87 -1.57
CA ALA A 140 -14.29 -6.08 -2.09
C ALA A 140 -15.12 -6.74 -0.99
N ASP A 141 -16.30 -7.27 -1.35
CA ASP A 141 -17.14 -8.09 -0.47
C ASP A 141 -16.46 -9.40 -0.04
#